data_AF-A0A947YZM6-F1
#
_entry.id   AF-A0A947YZM6-F1
#
_cell.length_a   1.000
_cell.length_b   1.000
_cell.length_c   1.000
_cell.angle_alpha   90.00
_cell.angle_beta   90.00
_cell.angle_gamma   90.00
#
_symmetry.space_group_name_H-M   'P 1'
#
loop_
_entity.id
_entity.type
_entity.pdbx_description
1 polymer ?
#
loop_
_entity_poly.entity_id
_entity_poly.type
_entity_poly.pdbx_seq_one_letter_code
_entity_poly.pdbx_strand_id
1 'polypeptide(L)'
;MFEISEFELFSREKWSDMVYNKDRLKVKQKLITIGKQVITNLGESGADLQMETGSEYPAIWNKRKVDRLELVFIRPVEERKLLSKAFSREIPMAVSVQNPSDIYMNISLGLIIDKDGIKVGIQIPWLAFADRETLNNIVSDTLQFSELVNIVNQSTEISFVSPSLSIPCSSISSEILKNSLEQLSSGTTDDYRVSLGFFRIFSIAECSSENIFDEITHVLSSLISLFKFLSWTSVRDRIGVKGLIVQIEKTLQKEKEDREQEELKKQEIKTQAAKPADKPIVKPAEKPAAKPAERSNPRPQSNTYRQSRPNSPEKTQQKPQTQVDNKKKTQPKQPKNPFSVGDSVIIRDGLLMGKKGKITSISGNKCTVDIGNLQATFDISGISIAK
;
A
#
# COMPACT_ATOMS: atom_id res chain seq x y z
N MET A 1 3.16 33.77 -1.42
CA MET A 1 1.69 33.85 -1.35
C MET A 1 1.08 32.85 -2.35
N PHE A 2 0.05 32.13 -1.93
CA PHE A 2 -0.72 31.23 -2.80
C PHE A 2 -2.00 31.93 -3.27
N GLU A 3 -2.39 31.70 -4.51
CA GLU A 3 -3.65 32.22 -5.06
C GLU A 3 -4.78 31.20 -4.87
N ILE A 4 -6.02 31.67 -4.72
CA ILE A 4 -7.22 30.80 -4.61
C ILE A 4 -7.29 29.80 -5.78
N SER A 5 -6.93 30.25 -6.98
CA SER A 5 -6.91 29.43 -8.21
C SER A 5 -5.98 28.21 -8.11
N GLU A 6 -4.95 28.26 -7.26
CA GLU A 6 -3.99 27.17 -7.06
C GLU A 6 -4.58 26.03 -6.22
N PHE A 7 -5.42 26.34 -5.24
CA PHE A 7 -6.15 25.34 -4.44
C PHE A 7 -7.21 24.63 -5.28
N GLU A 8 -7.86 25.37 -6.17
CA GLU A 8 -8.84 24.85 -7.11
C GLU A 8 -8.27 23.80 -8.08
N LEU A 9 -6.94 23.70 -8.26
CA LEU A 9 -6.30 22.65 -9.08
C LEU A 9 -6.48 21.23 -8.50
N PHE A 10 -6.82 21.16 -7.21
CA PHE A 10 -7.01 19.93 -6.43
C PHE A 10 -8.50 19.59 -6.24
N SER A 11 -9.40 20.23 -6.99
CA SER A 11 -10.81 19.84 -7.03
C SER A 11 -11.00 18.49 -7.73
N ARG A 12 -12.05 17.76 -7.33
CA ARG A 12 -12.25 16.35 -7.72
C ARG A 12 -12.36 16.15 -9.22
N GLU A 13 -13.00 17.09 -9.90
CA GLU A 13 -13.19 17.11 -11.35
C GLU A 13 -11.88 17.33 -12.12
N LYS A 14 -10.82 17.82 -11.47
CA LYS A 14 -9.51 18.08 -12.10
C LYS A 14 -8.49 16.98 -11.85
N TRP A 15 -8.65 16.14 -10.82
CA TRP A 15 -7.62 15.19 -10.34
C TRP A 15 -6.94 14.35 -11.42
N SER A 16 -7.72 13.87 -12.39
CA SER A 16 -7.23 12.99 -13.47
C SER A 16 -6.99 13.73 -14.78
N ASP A 17 -7.26 15.03 -14.85
CA ASP A 17 -7.10 15.84 -16.05
C ASP A 17 -5.66 16.35 -16.16
N MET A 18 -5.04 16.04 -17.30
CA MET A 18 -3.66 16.39 -17.63
C MET A 18 -3.50 17.86 -18.02
N VAL A 19 -4.58 18.55 -18.41
CA VAL A 19 -4.54 19.97 -18.78
C VAL A 19 -3.99 20.83 -17.65
N TYR A 20 -4.25 20.45 -16.39
CA TYR A 20 -3.80 21.16 -15.19
C TYR A 20 -2.38 20.80 -14.75
N ASN A 21 -1.67 19.89 -15.42
CA ASN A 21 -0.33 19.46 -15.00
C ASN A 21 0.68 20.63 -14.99
N LYS A 22 0.58 21.54 -15.96
CA LYS A 22 1.46 22.71 -16.03
C LYS A 22 1.27 23.64 -14.83
N ASP A 23 0.04 23.86 -14.40
CA ASP A 23 -0.25 24.74 -13.27
C ASP A 23 0.10 24.07 -11.94
N ARG A 24 -0.16 22.77 -11.80
CA ARG A 24 0.33 21.98 -10.65
C ARG A 24 1.86 21.99 -10.55
N LEU A 25 2.57 21.95 -11.68
CA LEU A 25 4.03 22.07 -11.68
C LEU A 25 4.50 23.42 -11.15
N LYS A 26 3.80 24.53 -11.48
CA LYS A 26 4.12 25.85 -10.90
C LYS A 26 3.94 25.84 -9.38
N VAL A 27 2.84 25.27 -8.88
CA VAL A 27 2.60 25.11 -7.43
C VAL A 27 3.73 24.30 -6.81
N LYS A 28 4.10 23.16 -7.40
CA LYS A 28 5.22 22.33 -6.94
C LYS A 28 6.55 23.11 -6.90
N GLN A 29 6.84 23.94 -7.89
CA GLN A 29 8.04 24.80 -7.90
C GLN A 29 8.02 25.85 -6.78
N LYS A 30 6.85 26.44 -6.48
CA LYS A 30 6.67 27.31 -5.31
C LYS A 30 6.96 26.54 -4.02
N LEU A 31 6.41 25.33 -3.87
CA LEU A 31 6.69 24.48 -2.71
C LEU A 31 8.18 24.17 -2.56
N ILE A 32 8.87 23.80 -3.64
CA ILE A 32 10.32 23.53 -3.61
C ILE A 32 11.10 24.76 -3.17
N THR A 33 10.69 25.96 -3.60
CA THR A 33 11.34 27.22 -3.20
C THR A 33 11.17 27.46 -1.71
N ILE A 34 9.96 27.29 -1.19
CA ILE A 34 9.67 27.35 0.25
C ILE A 34 10.51 26.31 1.00
N GLY A 35 10.55 25.06 0.51
CA GLY A 35 11.29 23.97 1.14
C GLY A 35 12.78 24.24 1.28
N LYS A 36 13.41 24.82 0.25
CA LYS A 36 14.82 25.23 0.28
C LYS A 36 15.10 26.30 1.33
N GLN A 37 14.17 27.24 1.52
CA GLN A 37 14.32 28.27 2.54
C GLN A 37 14.06 27.70 3.94
N VAL A 38 13.03 26.88 4.10
CA VAL A 38 12.72 26.18 5.36
C VAL A 38 13.91 25.34 5.82
N ILE A 39 14.47 24.49 4.95
CA ILE A 39 15.60 23.62 5.35
C ILE A 39 16.84 24.44 5.75
N THR A 40 17.04 25.59 5.10
CA THR A 40 18.11 26.53 5.48
C THR A 40 17.84 27.12 6.87
N ASN A 41 16.60 27.51 7.15
CA ASN A 41 16.20 28.10 8.43
C ASN A 41 16.17 27.09 9.58
N LEU A 42 15.95 25.80 9.31
CA LEU A 42 16.06 24.72 10.30
C LEU A 42 17.51 24.50 10.76
N GLY A 43 18.51 25.00 10.03
CA GLY A 43 19.93 24.94 10.39
C GLY A 43 20.41 23.52 10.69
N GLU A 44 21.23 23.38 11.74
CA GLU A 44 21.75 22.09 12.19
C GLU A 44 20.64 21.07 12.54
N SER A 45 19.47 21.56 12.97
CA SER A 45 18.37 20.65 13.33
C SER A 45 17.76 19.93 12.14
N GLY A 46 17.89 20.50 10.93
CA GLY A 46 17.41 19.92 9.67
C GLY A 46 18.50 19.42 8.73
N ALA A 47 19.80 19.52 9.09
CA ALA A 47 20.92 19.27 8.19
C ALA A 47 20.92 17.87 7.53
N ASP A 48 20.44 16.86 8.26
CA ASP A 48 20.40 15.47 7.79
C ASP A 48 19.12 15.10 7.04
N LEU A 49 18.15 16.02 6.95
CA LEU A 49 16.87 15.74 6.31
C LEU A 49 16.97 15.90 4.79
N GLN A 50 16.40 14.92 4.08
CA GLN A 50 16.25 14.98 2.64
C GLN A 50 14.89 15.54 2.26
N MET A 51 14.89 16.54 1.39
CA MET A 51 13.67 17.11 0.84
C MET A 51 13.17 16.28 -0.35
N GLU A 52 11.89 15.90 -0.31
CA GLU A 52 11.18 15.17 -1.36
C GLU A 52 9.88 15.87 -1.73
N THR A 53 9.35 15.56 -2.91
CA THR A 53 8.07 16.13 -3.39
C THR A 53 7.16 15.10 -4.03
N GLY A 54 5.85 15.30 -3.88
CA GLY A 54 4.83 14.50 -4.54
C GLY A 54 4.78 14.70 -6.06
N SER A 55 4.05 13.82 -6.75
CA SER A 55 3.84 13.88 -8.21
C SER A 55 2.75 14.89 -8.57
N GLU A 56 3.06 15.78 -9.51
CA GLU A 56 2.15 16.82 -10.02
C GLU A 56 1.23 16.38 -11.16
N TYR A 57 1.44 15.15 -11.66
CA TYR A 57 0.63 14.57 -12.73
C TYR A 57 -0.03 13.25 -12.29
N PRO A 58 -1.20 12.91 -12.87
CA PRO A 58 -1.87 11.64 -12.62
C PRO A 58 -1.06 10.49 -13.24
N ALA A 59 -0.72 9.50 -12.43
CA ALA A 59 0.13 8.36 -12.76
C ALA A 59 -0.40 7.07 -12.13
N ILE A 60 0.14 5.91 -12.49
CA ILE A 60 -0.37 4.63 -11.96
C ILE A 60 -0.20 4.55 -10.43
N TRP A 61 0.95 4.98 -9.91
CA TRP A 61 1.24 4.93 -8.47
C TRP A 61 0.27 5.79 -7.66
N ASN A 62 -0.11 6.99 -8.11
CA ASN A 62 -1.10 7.82 -7.41
C ASN A 62 -2.54 7.56 -7.88
N LYS A 63 -2.82 6.37 -8.46
CA LYS A 63 -4.15 5.97 -8.96
C LYS A 63 -4.76 6.95 -9.97
N ARG A 64 -3.91 7.59 -10.76
CA ARG A 64 -4.28 8.60 -11.76
C ARG A 64 -5.05 9.78 -11.16
N LYS A 65 -4.76 10.14 -9.91
CA LYS A 65 -5.34 11.31 -9.24
C LYS A 65 -4.25 12.19 -8.62
N VAL A 66 -4.42 13.50 -8.77
CA VAL A 66 -3.66 14.51 -8.04
C VAL A 66 -4.65 15.33 -7.22
N ASP A 67 -4.93 14.84 -6.02
CA ASP A 67 -5.81 15.45 -5.03
C ASP A 67 -5.09 16.37 -4.05
N ARG A 68 -3.75 16.37 -4.08
CA ARG A 68 -2.87 17.23 -3.29
C ARG A 68 -1.45 17.24 -3.84
N LEU A 69 -0.65 18.21 -3.43
CA LEU A 69 0.82 18.16 -3.54
C LEU A 69 1.45 18.14 -2.16
N GLU A 70 2.59 17.47 -2.07
CA GLU A 70 3.31 17.25 -0.82
C GLU A 70 4.76 17.74 -1.02
N LEU A 71 5.28 18.45 -0.03
CA LEU A 71 6.69 18.78 0.11
C LEU A 71 7.08 18.31 1.51
N VAL A 72 7.99 17.35 1.58
CA VAL A 72 8.33 16.69 2.83
C VAL A 72 9.83 16.63 3.04
N PHE A 73 10.22 16.61 4.30
CA PHE A 73 11.54 16.34 4.79
C PHE A 73 11.51 14.98 5.48
N ILE A 74 12.34 14.07 4.99
CA ILE A 74 12.44 12.69 5.47
C ILE A 74 13.89 12.38 5.90
N ARG A 75 14.05 11.30 6.65
CA ARG A 75 15.34 10.80 7.13
C ARG A 75 16.35 10.54 5.98
N PRO A 76 17.67 10.55 6.28
CA PRO A 76 18.71 10.34 5.27
C PRO A 76 18.64 8.94 4.66
N VAL A 77 19.19 8.83 3.44
CA VAL A 77 19.16 7.61 2.60
C VAL A 77 19.65 6.37 3.34
N GLU A 78 20.70 6.49 4.17
CA GLU A 78 21.28 5.34 4.86
C GLU A 78 20.32 4.70 5.88
N GLU A 79 19.56 5.51 6.63
CA GLU A 79 18.53 4.99 7.52
C GLU A 79 17.36 4.39 6.72
N ARG A 80 16.97 5.00 5.60
CA ARG A 80 15.92 4.43 4.72
C ARG A 80 16.31 3.07 4.17
N LYS A 81 17.58 2.88 3.78
CA LYS A 81 18.09 1.57 3.32
C LYS A 81 18.01 0.52 4.43
N LEU A 82 18.34 0.87 5.67
CA LEU A 82 18.22 -0.06 6.81
C LEU A 82 16.77 -0.48 7.05
N LEU A 83 15.85 0.50 7.06
CA LEU A 83 14.42 0.23 7.21
C LEU A 83 13.86 -0.61 6.06
N SER A 84 14.24 -0.31 4.81
CA SER A 84 13.83 -1.07 3.64
C SER A 84 14.27 -2.54 3.74
N LYS A 85 15.48 -2.82 4.21
CA LYS A 85 15.94 -4.20 4.46
C LYS A 85 15.07 -4.91 5.50
N ALA A 86 14.78 -4.24 6.61
CA ALA A 86 14.01 -4.83 7.71
C ALA A 86 12.54 -5.08 7.37
N PHE A 87 11.91 -4.16 6.62
CA PHE A 87 10.45 -4.14 6.43
C PHE A 87 10.00 -4.42 4.99
N SER A 88 10.91 -4.80 4.08
CA SER A 88 10.58 -5.15 2.69
C SER A 88 9.48 -6.22 2.56
N ARG A 89 9.37 -7.11 3.55
CA ARG A 89 8.39 -8.20 3.59
C ARG A 89 7.02 -7.78 4.15
N GLU A 90 6.94 -6.65 4.85
CA GLU A 90 5.70 -6.14 5.44
C GLU A 90 4.83 -5.39 4.42
N ILE A 91 5.44 -4.88 3.35
CA ILE A 91 4.71 -4.19 2.27
C ILE A 91 3.96 -5.24 1.45
N PRO A 92 2.61 -5.17 1.36
CA PRO A 92 1.85 -6.12 0.56
C PRO A 92 2.30 -6.09 -0.91
N MET A 93 2.39 -7.26 -1.54
CA MET A 93 2.88 -7.40 -2.92
C MET A 93 2.10 -6.48 -3.90
N ALA A 94 0.79 -6.35 -3.73
CA ALA A 94 -0.05 -5.48 -4.56
C ALA A 94 0.34 -4.00 -4.49
N VAL A 95 0.88 -3.56 -3.35
CA VAL A 95 1.39 -2.20 -3.14
C VAL A 95 2.83 -2.10 -3.65
N SER A 96 3.67 -3.10 -3.38
CA SER A 96 5.06 -3.14 -3.83
C SER A 96 5.19 -3.02 -5.36
N VAL A 97 4.30 -3.65 -6.12
CA VAL A 97 4.24 -3.54 -7.60
C VAL A 97 4.01 -2.09 -8.07
N GLN A 98 3.39 -1.24 -7.25
CA GLN A 98 3.15 0.18 -7.58
C GLN A 98 4.40 1.05 -7.34
N ASN A 99 5.45 0.48 -6.73
CA ASN A 99 6.68 1.16 -6.36
C ASN A 99 6.39 2.49 -5.60
N PRO A 100 5.78 2.41 -4.40
CA PRO A 100 5.40 3.60 -3.66
C PRO A 100 6.63 4.48 -3.40
N SER A 101 6.43 5.80 -3.44
CA SER A 101 7.48 6.76 -3.12
C SER A 101 7.96 6.62 -1.66
N ASP A 102 9.24 6.92 -1.41
CA ASP A 102 9.85 6.98 -0.07
C ASP A 102 9.06 7.87 0.90
N ILE A 103 8.35 8.89 0.38
CA ILE A 103 7.47 9.78 1.14
C ILE A 103 6.43 9.00 1.96
N TYR A 104 5.95 7.87 1.44
CA TYR A 104 4.92 7.08 2.09
C TYR A 104 5.49 5.95 2.96
N MET A 105 6.77 5.64 2.84
CA MET A 105 7.42 4.58 3.63
C MET A 105 8.13 5.11 4.89
N ASN A 106 8.06 6.42 5.13
CA ASN A 106 8.75 7.08 6.23
C ASN A 106 7.85 8.15 6.85
N ILE A 107 7.98 8.36 8.16
CA ILE A 107 7.53 9.60 8.79
C ILE A 107 8.17 10.79 8.09
N SER A 108 7.40 11.86 7.93
CA SER A 108 7.83 13.09 7.29
C SER A 108 7.45 14.30 8.13
N LEU A 109 8.27 15.34 8.02
CA LEU A 109 7.97 16.70 8.46
C LEU A 109 7.78 17.54 7.19
N GLY A 110 6.71 18.31 7.05
CA GLY A 110 6.53 19.10 5.83
C GLY A 110 5.15 19.71 5.69
N LEU A 111 4.75 19.91 4.44
CA LEU A 111 3.47 20.51 4.11
C LEU A 111 2.75 19.74 3.00
N ILE A 112 1.42 19.82 3.06
CA ILE A 112 0.49 19.24 2.10
C ILE A 112 -0.44 20.37 1.67
N ILE A 113 -0.50 20.66 0.38
CA ILE A 113 -1.48 21.57 -0.22
C ILE A 113 -2.56 20.75 -0.90
N ASP A 114 -3.82 21.02 -0.55
CA ASP A 114 -5.00 20.40 -1.15
C ASP A 114 -6.05 21.46 -1.50
N LYS A 115 -7.28 21.05 -1.80
CA LYS A 115 -8.36 22.00 -2.14
C LYS A 115 -8.83 22.86 -0.95
N ASP A 116 -8.60 22.41 0.27
CA ASP A 116 -9.16 23.02 1.48
C ASP A 116 -8.14 23.96 2.16
N GLY A 117 -6.85 23.81 1.86
CA GLY A 117 -5.81 24.71 2.34
C GLY A 117 -4.42 24.08 2.35
N ILE A 118 -3.58 24.52 3.30
CA ILE A 118 -2.26 23.95 3.54
C ILE A 118 -2.22 23.31 4.93
N LYS A 119 -1.84 22.05 4.99
CA LYS A 119 -1.52 21.34 6.25
C LYS A 119 -0.01 21.38 6.43
N VAL A 120 0.46 21.80 7.60
CA VAL A 120 1.89 21.90 7.93
C VAL A 120 2.14 21.09 9.19
N GLY A 121 3.05 20.11 9.11
CA GLY A 121 3.52 19.40 10.28
C GLY A 121 4.04 18.00 10.01
N ILE A 122 3.80 17.07 10.93
CA ILE A 122 4.33 15.71 10.90
C ILE A 122 3.28 14.76 10.36
N GLN A 123 3.67 13.90 9.43
CA GLN A 123 2.83 12.85 8.86
C GLN A 123 3.48 11.48 9.09
N ILE A 124 2.69 10.52 9.57
CA ILE A 124 3.03 9.10 9.68
C ILE A 124 2.10 8.33 8.71
N PRO A 125 2.58 8.03 7.49
CA PRO A 125 1.84 7.23 6.53
C PRO A 125 1.61 5.78 6.98
N TRP A 126 0.64 5.12 6.34
CA TRP A 126 0.40 3.69 6.57
C TRP A 126 1.62 2.81 6.27
N LEU A 127 2.40 3.09 5.21
CA LEU A 127 3.58 2.25 4.89
C LEU A 127 4.82 2.59 5.74
N ALA A 128 4.75 3.57 6.64
CA ALA A 128 5.84 3.91 7.56
C ALA A 128 5.87 2.95 8.77
N PHE A 129 6.07 1.65 8.52
CA PHE A 129 6.00 0.58 9.52
C PHE A 129 6.86 0.85 10.75
N ALA A 130 8.14 1.18 10.56
CA ALA A 130 9.06 1.44 11.65
C ALA A 130 8.59 2.58 12.57
N ASP A 131 8.01 3.62 11.98
CA ASP A 131 7.53 4.80 12.71
C ASP A 131 6.22 4.53 13.42
N ARG A 132 5.33 3.74 12.82
CA ARG A 132 4.10 3.28 13.47
C ARG A 132 4.40 2.38 14.67
N GLU A 133 5.31 1.43 14.54
CA GLU A 133 5.74 0.57 15.66
C GLU A 133 6.47 1.38 16.73
N THR A 134 7.28 2.37 16.33
CA THR A 134 7.91 3.30 17.27
C THR A 134 6.86 4.08 18.06
N LEU A 135 5.84 4.63 17.39
CA LEU A 135 4.74 5.33 18.06
C LEU A 135 3.93 4.38 18.96
N ASN A 136 3.68 3.14 18.51
CA ASN A 136 2.98 2.14 19.32
C ASN A 136 3.74 1.81 20.62
N ASN A 137 5.06 1.70 20.55
CA ASN A 137 5.92 1.50 21.72
C ASN A 137 5.91 2.72 22.66
N ILE A 138 5.97 3.94 22.12
CA ILE A 138 5.83 5.19 22.90
C ILE A 138 4.49 5.21 23.65
N VAL A 139 3.40 4.91 22.96
CA VAL A 139 2.04 5.00 23.51
C VAL A 139 1.75 3.87 24.51
N SER A 140 2.50 2.77 24.44
CA SER A 140 2.40 1.66 25.39
C SER A 140 3.20 1.88 26.67
N ASP A 141 4.20 2.76 26.64
CA ASP A 141 5.01 3.14 27.80
C ASP A 141 4.49 4.45 28.42
N THR A 142 3.99 4.39 29.66
CA THR A 142 3.41 5.54 30.37
C THR A 142 4.37 6.73 30.48
N LEU A 143 5.67 6.49 30.67
CA LEU A 143 6.65 7.57 30.81
C LEU A 143 6.91 8.24 29.47
N GLN A 144 7.08 7.45 28.41
CA GLN A 144 7.30 7.98 27.06
C GLN A 144 6.05 8.67 26.51
N PHE A 145 4.85 8.16 26.84
CA PHE A 145 3.60 8.81 26.47
C PHE A 145 3.44 10.17 27.19
N SER A 146 3.81 10.26 28.48
CA SER A 146 3.83 11.52 29.19
C SER A 146 4.79 12.53 28.54
N GLU A 147 5.99 12.08 28.15
CA GLU A 147 6.95 12.90 27.41
C GLU A 147 6.38 13.37 26.05
N LEU A 148 5.71 12.48 25.31
CA LEU A 148 5.02 12.83 24.06
C LEU A 148 4.00 13.94 24.30
N VAL A 149 3.13 13.79 25.29
CA VAL A 149 2.10 14.78 25.63
C VAL A 149 2.73 16.12 26.01
N ASN A 150 3.84 16.10 26.76
CA ASN A 150 4.56 17.31 27.12
C ASN A 150 5.14 18.03 25.90
N ILE A 151 5.79 17.30 24.98
CA ILE A 151 6.34 17.88 23.73
C ILE A 151 5.21 18.46 22.87
N VAL A 152 4.11 17.72 22.72
CA VAL A 152 2.97 18.10 21.89
C VAL A 152 2.26 19.34 22.46
N ASN A 153 2.09 19.44 23.78
CA ASN A 153 1.43 20.58 24.42
C ASN A 153 2.25 21.88 24.40
N GLN A 154 3.54 21.84 24.04
CA GLN A 154 4.33 23.05 23.82
C GLN A 154 3.88 23.82 22.56
N SER A 155 3.08 23.20 21.69
CA SER A 155 2.59 23.81 20.45
C SER A 155 1.07 24.01 20.49
N THR A 156 0.61 25.24 20.70
CA THR A 156 -0.81 25.57 20.98
C THR A 156 -1.74 25.56 19.76
N GLU A 157 -1.22 25.39 18.54
CA GLU A 157 -2.00 25.48 17.30
C GLU A 157 -1.99 24.19 16.47
N ILE A 158 -1.53 23.10 17.09
CA ILE A 158 -1.37 21.82 16.42
C ILE A 158 -2.55 20.93 16.75
N SER A 159 -3.11 20.30 15.74
CA SER A 159 -4.14 19.29 15.86
C SER A 159 -3.58 17.92 15.52
N PHE A 160 -4.02 16.90 16.25
CA PHE A 160 -3.85 15.52 15.82
C PHE A 160 -4.92 15.19 14.78
N VAL A 161 -4.48 14.68 13.63
CA VAL A 161 -5.34 14.31 12.52
C VAL A 161 -5.10 12.86 12.17
N SER A 162 -6.18 12.08 12.10
CA SER A 162 -6.23 10.72 11.58
C SER A 162 -7.29 10.65 10.47
N PRO A 163 -7.44 9.51 9.77
CA PRO A 163 -8.43 9.38 8.69
C PRO A 163 -9.88 9.62 9.14
N SER A 164 -10.18 9.42 10.42
CA SER A 164 -11.52 9.47 11.00
C SER A 164 -11.70 10.57 12.05
N LEU A 165 -10.61 11.25 12.46
CA LEU A 165 -10.60 12.12 13.63
C LEU A 165 -9.70 13.35 13.38
N SER A 166 -10.15 14.50 13.86
CA SER A 166 -9.34 15.71 13.96
C SER A 166 -9.62 16.37 15.30
N ILE A 167 -8.63 16.43 16.18
CA ILE A 167 -8.77 16.98 17.54
C ILE A 167 -7.58 17.87 17.91
N PRO A 168 -7.77 18.84 18.81
CA PRO A 168 -6.65 19.57 19.40
C PRO A 168 -5.67 18.62 20.08
N CYS A 169 -4.38 18.96 20.00
CA CYS A 169 -3.31 18.17 20.62
C CYS A 169 -3.45 18.02 22.14
N SER A 170 -4.03 19.01 22.82
CA SER A 170 -4.34 18.97 24.25
C SER A 170 -5.35 17.89 24.65
N SER A 171 -6.10 17.34 23.67
CA SER A 171 -7.11 16.31 23.90
C SER A 171 -6.61 14.90 23.57
N ILE A 172 -5.32 14.74 23.24
CA ILE A 172 -4.75 13.43 22.92
C ILE A 172 -4.68 12.56 24.17
N SER A 173 -5.16 11.32 24.04
CA SER A 173 -4.97 10.25 25.01
C SER A 173 -4.25 9.06 24.37
N SER A 174 -3.68 8.18 25.20
CA SER A 174 -3.03 6.96 24.71
C SER A 174 -4.01 6.06 23.98
N GLU A 175 -5.26 6.01 24.44
CA GLU A 175 -6.34 5.26 23.80
C GLU A 175 -6.68 5.80 22.41
N ILE A 176 -6.79 7.13 22.25
CA ILE A 176 -7.04 7.75 20.94
C ILE A 176 -5.93 7.42 19.94
N LEU A 177 -4.66 7.48 20.37
CA LEU A 177 -3.53 7.15 19.51
C LEU A 177 -3.50 5.67 19.13
N LYS A 178 -3.74 4.76 20.09
CA LYS A 178 -3.81 3.31 19.82
C LYS A 178 -4.92 3.00 18.83
N ASN A 179 -6.12 3.55 19.04
CA ASN A 179 -7.25 3.34 18.14
C ASN A 179 -6.96 3.90 16.73
N SER A 180 -6.32 5.08 16.64
CA SER A 180 -5.94 5.67 15.35
C SER A 180 -4.86 4.87 14.62
N LEU A 181 -3.89 4.32 15.35
CA LEU A 181 -2.87 3.41 14.81
C LEU A 181 -3.48 2.10 14.33
N GLU A 182 -4.41 1.52 15.09
CA GLU A 182 -5.13 0.30 14.71
C GLU A 182 -5.97 0.53 13.46
N GLN A 183 -6.71 1.65 13.37
CA GLN A 183 -7.46 2.03 12.17
C GLN A 183 -6.56 2.22 10.96
N LEU A 184 -5.41 2.87 11.14
CA LEU A 184 -4.43 3.04 10.07
C LEU A 184 -3.88 1.68 9.61
N SER A 185 -3.65 0.74 10.51
CA SER A 185 -3.07 -0.58 10.23
C SER A 185 -4.07 -1.57 9.62
N SER A 186 -5.32 -1.55 10.12
CA SER A 186 -6.41 -2.44 9.69
C SER A 186 -7.10 -1.98 8.42
N GLY A 187 -6.89 -0.71 8.03
CA GLY A 187 -7.44 -0.16 6.81
C GLY A 187 -7.08 -1.03 5.60
N THR A 188 -8.09 -1.63 4.98
CA THR A 188 -8.03 -2.19 3.62
C THR A 188 -7.94 -1.06 2.58
N THR A 189 -7.20 -0.01 2.90
CA THR A 189 -7.15 1.17 2.07
C THR A 189 -6.27 0.83 0.88
N ASP A 190 -6.90 0.70 -0.29
CA ASP A 190 -6.16 0.67 -1.55
C ASP A 190 -5.26 1.93 -1.68
N ASP A 191 -5.52 3.00 -0.92
CA ASP A 191 -4.80 4.26 -0.94
C ASP A 191 -3.73 4.30 0.16
N TYR A 192 -2.49 3.97 -0.20
CA TYR A 192 -1.36 3.98 0.73
C TYR A 192 -0.94 5.39 1.20
N ARG A 193 -1.60 6.44 0.68
CA ARG A 193 -1.39 7.85 1.05
C ARG A 193 -2.20 8.25 2.29
N VAL A 194 -2.95 7.31 2.87
CA VAL A 194 -3.62 7.48 4.17
C VAL A 194 -2.55 7.56 5.26
N SER A 195 -2.75 8.47 6.20
CA SER A 195 -1.80 8.78 7.26
C SER A 195 -2.51 9.32 8.48
N LEU A 196 -1.81 9.29 9.62
CA LEU A 196 -2.10 10.14 10.78
C LEU A 196 -0.98 11.16 10.95
N GLY A 197 -1.17 12.16 11.80
CA GLY A 197 -0.15 13.16 12.02
C GLY A 197 -0.54 14.30 12.94
N PHE A 198 0.38 15.24 13.08
CA PHE A 198 0.28 16.44 13.90
C PHE A 198 0.41 17.64 12.97
N PHE A 199 -0.65 18.41 12.80
CA PHE A 199 -0.71 19.47 11.79
C PHE A 199 -1.26 20.78 12.36
N ARG A 200 -0.69 21.90 11.92
CA ARG A 200 -1.42 23.16 11.82
C ARG A 200 -2.07 23.22 10.44
N ILE A 201 -3.36 23.54 10.39
CA ILE A 201 -4.13 23.63 9.14
C ILE A 201 -4.38 25.11 8.87
N PHE A 202 -3.84 25.60 7.76
CA PHE A 202 -4.05 26.95 7.26
C PHE A 202 -5.19 26.94 6.25
N SER A 203 -6.19 27.78 6.47
CA SER A 203 -7.25 28.05 5.49
C SER A 203 -6.71 28.76 4.25
N ILE A 204 -7.46 28.73 3.16
CA ILE A 204 -7.11 29.44 1.91
C ILE A 204 -6.86 30.94 2.15
N ALA A 205 -7.65 31.56 3.05
CA ALA A 205 -7.51 32.97 3.39
C ALA A 205 -6.17 33.26 4.07
N GLU A 206 -5.75 32.41 5.02
CA GLU A 206 -4.45 32.53 5.70
C GLU A 206 -3.28 32.26 4.74
N CYS A 207 -3.44 31.32 3.80
CA CYS A 207 -2.40 31.02 2.81
C CYS A 207 -2.13 32.16 1.81
N SER A 208 -3.06 33.11 1.74
CA SER A 208 -2.95 34.33 0.96
C SER A 208 -2.28 35.47 1.75
N SER A 209 -1.78 35.23 2.96
CA SER A 209 -1.04 36.24 3.72
C SER A 209 0.40 36.39 3.22
N GLU A 210 1.00 37.57 3.43
CA GLU A 210 2.43 37.79 3.14
C GLU A 210 3.34 37.01 4.10
N ASN A 211 2.85 36.73 5.31
CA ASN A 211 3.60 36.08 6.39
C ASN A 211 3.50 34.55 6.40
N ILE A 212 2.74 33.95 5.48
CA ILE A 212 2.51 32.49 5.46
C ILE A 212 3.83 31.68 5.47
N PHE A 213 4.88 32.21 4.85
CA PHE A 213 6.19 31.57 4.85
C PHE A 213 6.83 31.49 6.24
N ASP A 214 6.80 32.61 6.98
CA ASP A 214 7.35 32.68 8.33
C ASP A 214 6.53 31.80 9.28
N GLU A 215 5.22 31.77 9.10
CA GLU A 215 4.32 30.88 9.86
C GLU A 215 4.59 29.40 9.57
N ILE A 216 4.75 29.00 8.29
CA ILE A 216 5.15 27.62 7.93
C ILE A 216 6.49 27.27 8.57
N THR A 217 7.49 28.15 8.46
CA THR A 217 8.83 27.93 9.01
C THR A 217 8.78 27.78 10.52
N HIS A 218 8.01 28.64 11.20
CA HIS A 218 7.83 28.59 12.64
C HIS A 218 7.21 27.28 13.11
N VAL A 219 6.13 26.83 12.45
CA VAL A 219 5.46 25.55 12.75
C VAL A 219 6.39 24.36 12.54
N LEU A 220 7.13 24.32 11.44
CA LEU A 220 8.05 23.20 11.18
C LEU A 220 9.22 23.20 12.16
N SER A 221 9.70 24.37 12.57
CA SER A 221 10.76 24.51 13.57
C SER A 221 10.30 24.05 14.94
N SER A 222 9.08 24.39 15.37
CA SER A 222 8.54 23.92 16.66
C SER A 222 8.30 22.41 16.68
N LEU A 223 8.01 21.81 15.52
CA LEU A 223 7.75 20.38 15.38
C LEU A 223 9.01 19.52 15.24
N ILE A 224 10.20 20.08 15.07
CA ILE A 224 11.41 19.29 14.81
C ILE A 224 11.75 18.32 15.96
N SER A 225 11.54 18.76 17.20
CA SER A 225 11.77 17.94 18.40
C SER A 225 10.79 16.78 18.46
N LEU A 226 9.51 17.04 18.13
CA LEU A 226 8.49 16.00 18.05
C LEU A 226 8.79 15.02 16.92
N PHE A 227 9.19 15.52 15.75
CA PHE A 227 9.58 14.69 14.61
C PHE A 227 10.72 13.74 14.98
N LYS A 228 11.79 14.26 15.60
CA LYS A 228 12.92 13.45 16.10
C LYS A 228 12.51 12.47 17.18
N PHE A 229 11.52 12.81 18.02
CA PHE A 229 11.02 11.94 19.06
C PHE A 229 10.21 10.76 18.53
N LEU A 230 9.42 10.99 17.48
CA LEU A 230 8.55 10.02 16.83
C LEU A 230 9.27 9.16 15.80
N SER A 231 10.28 9.72 15.13
CA SER A 231 11.01 9.02 14.09
C SER A 231 11.85 7.88 14.63
N TRP A 232 11.80 6.73 13.96
CA TRP A 232 12.83 5.72 14.13
C TRP A 232 14.18 6.27 13.67
N THR A 233 15.22 6.00 14.46
CA THR A 233 16.64 6.25 14.11
C THR A 233 17.49 5.08 14.58
N SER A 234 18.67 4.91 13.99
CA SER A 234 19.59 3.84 14.39
C SER A 234 20.14 3.98 15.83
N VAL A 235 20.16 5.21 16.37
CA VAL A 235 20.54 5.53 17.76
C VAL A 235 19.39 5.23 18.72
N ARG A 236 18.15 5.43 18.28
CA ARG A 236 16.93 5.22 19.08
C ARG A 236 16.11 4.06 18.51
N ASP A 237 16.74 2.89 18.46
CA ASP A 237 16.13 1.69 17.90
C ASP A 237 15.14 1.02 18.89
N ARG A 238 13.97 1.65 19.06
CA ARG A 238 12.91 1.19 19.97
C ARG A 238 12.24 -0.13 19.53
N ILE A 239 12.49 -0.58 18.30
CA ILE A 239 11.83 -1.75 17.71
C ILE A 239 12.82 -2.86 17.34
N GLY A 240 14.12 -2.66 17.60
CA GLY A 240 15.16 -3.67 17.38
C GLY A 240 15.41 -4.01 15.90
N VAL A 241 15.36 -3.02 15.00
CA VAL A 241 15.59 -3.17 13.55
C VAL A 241 16.86 -3.95 13.23
N LYS A 242 17.96 -3.68 13.95
CA LYS A 242 19.22 -4.42 13.72
C LYS A 242 19.06 -5.92 13.98
N GLY A 243 18.34 -6.29 15.05
CA GLY A 243 18.02 -7.67 15.37
C GLY A 243 17.12 -8.32 14.32
N LEU A 244 16.12 -7.58 13.83
CA LEU A 244 15.24 -8.04 12.74
C LEU A 244 16.02 -8.34 11.46
N ILE A 245 16.95 -7.47 11.06
CA ILE A 245 17.79 -7.69 9.87
C ILE A 245 18.60 -8.98 10.01
N VAL A 246 19.27 -9.20 11.15
CA VAL A 246 20.05 -10.42 11.40
C VAL A 246 19.18 -11.68 11.33
N GLN A 247 17.94 -11.62 11.86
CA GLN A 247 17.00 -12.74 11.79
C GLN A 247 16.55 -13.01 10.35
N ILE A 248 16.30 -11.98 9.56
CA ILE A 248 15.94 -12.10 8.13
C ILE A 248 17.10 -12.72 7.36
N GLU A 249 18.32 -12.25 7.55
CA GLU A 249 19.53 -12.79 6.90
C GLU A 249 19.76 -14.25 7.24
N LYS A 250 19.63 -14.62 8.52
CA LYS A 250 19.72 -16.02 8.97
C LYS A 250 18.66 -16.90 8.33
N THR A 251 17.43 -16.40 8.18
CA THR A 251 16.33 -17.13 7.55
C THR A 251 16.60 -17.32 6.05
N LEU A 252 17.05 -16.27 5.36
CA LEU A 252 17.42 -16.35 3.94
C LEU A 252 18.58 -17.30 3.68
N GLN A 253 19.59 -17.32 4.56
CA GLN A 253 20.72 -18.24 4.45
C GLN A 253 20.26 -19.69 4.61
N LYS A 254 19.40 -19.96 5.60
CA LYS A 254 18.82 -21.30 5.79
C LYS A 254 17.97 -21.74 4.59
N GLU A 255 17.10 -20.86 4.08
CA GLU A 255 16.29 -21.16 2.87
C GLU A 255 17.16 -21.47 1.65
N LYS A 256 18.31 -20.80 1.51
CA LYS A 256 19.27 -21.05 0.44
C LYS A 256 19.94 -22.42 0.60
N GLU A 257 20.41 -22.76 1.79
CA GLU A 257 21.00 -24.06 2.10
C GLU A 257 20.00 -25.20 1.87
N ASP A 258 18.74 -25.03 2.28
CA ASP A 258 17.67 -26.01 2.07
C ASP A 258 17.41 -26.24 0.56
N ARG A 259 17.40 -25.17 -0.25
CA ARG A 259 17.26 -25.29 -1.72
C ARG A 259 18.44 -25.99 -2.37
N GLU A 260 19.67 -25.68 -1.97
CA GLU A 260 20.88 -26.34 -2.47
C GLU A 260 20.88 -27.84 -2.13
N GLN A 261 20.47 -28.20 -0.91
CA GLN A 261 20.31 -29.61 -0.53
C GLN A 261 19.21 -30.33 -1.32
N GLU A 262 18.10 -29.65 -1.61
CA GLU A 262 17.03 -30.23 -2.43
C GLU A 262 17.47 -30.44 -3.88
N GLU A 263 18.25 -29.51 -4.44
CA GLU A 263 18.83 -29.63 -5.79
C GLU A 263 19.85 -30.77 -5.86
N LEU A 264 20.72 -30.92 -4.86
CA LEU A 264 21.66 -32.05 -4.78
C LEU A 264 20.90 -33.39 -4.73
N LYS A 265 19.87 -33.51 -3.89
CA LYS A 265 19.02 -34.72 -3.84
C LYS A 265 18.34 -35.01 -5.18
N LYS A 266 17.84 -33.99 -5.88
CA LYS A 266 17.25 -34.13 -7.22
C LYS A 266 18.28 -34.59 -8.26
N GLN A 267 19.52 -34.12 -8.18
CA GLN A 267 20.62 -34.56 -9.06
C GLN A 267 21.03 -36.01 -8.78
N GLU A 268 21.09 -36.42 -7.51
CA GLU A 268 21.38 -37.80 -7.12
C GLU A 268 20.30 -38.77 -7.64
N ILE A 269 19.02 -38.43 -7.49
CA ILE A 269 17.90 -39.24 -8.01
C ILE A 269 17.99 -39.37 -9.53
N LYS A 270 18.27 -38.28 -10.25
CA LYS A 270 18.46 -38.32 -11.71
C LYS A 270 19.65 -39.19 -12.12
N THR A 271 20.75 -39.12 -11.38
CA THR A 271 21.97 -39.92 -11.66
C THR A 271 21.73 -41.40 -11.39
N GLN A 272 21.02 -41.75 -10.32
CA GLN A 272 20.64 -43.13 -10.03
C GLN A 272 19.66 -43.70 -11.07
N ALA A 273 18.69 -42.90 -11.53
CA ALA A 273 17.77 -43.30 -12.59
C ALA A 273 18.45 -43.47 -13.97
N ALA A 274 19.59 -42.79 -14.21
CA ALA A 274 20.35 -42.89 -15.45
C ALA A 274 21.35 -44.05 -15.48
N LYS A 275 21.56 -44.79 -14.39
CA LYS A 275 22.35 -46.02 -14.44
C LYS A 275 21.58 -47.05 -15.28
N PRO A 276 22.11 -47.49 -16.43
CA PRO A 276 21.43 -48.47 -17.26
C PRO A 276 21.26 -49.73 -16.41
N ALA A 277 20.02 -50.17 -16.23
CA ALA A 277 19.76 -51.54 -15.78
C ALA A 277 20.51 -52.44 -16.77
N ASP A 278 21.43 -53.26 -16.25
CA ASP A 278 22.12 -54.31 -17.00
C ASP A 278 21.06 -55.16 -17.70
N LYS A 279 20.71 -54.78 -18.93
CA LYS A 279 19.93 -55.62 -19.81
C LYS A 279 20.85 -56.77 -20.16
N PRO A 280 20.43 -58.03 -19.90
CA PRO A 280 21.24 -59.19 -20.26
C PRO A 280 21.58 -59.10 -21.75
N ILE A 281 22.88 -59.21 -22.04
CA ILE A 281 23.43 -59.24 -23.39
C ILE A 281 22.82 -60.45 -24.10
N VAL A 282 21.73 -60.25 -24.82
CA VAL A 282 21.24 -61.23 -25.80
C VAL A 282 22.16 -61.11 -27.01
N LYS A 283 22.94 -62.16 -27.26
CA LYS A 283 23.84 -62.29 -28.42
C LYS A 283 23.11 -61.92 -29.71
N PRO A 284 23.74 -61.15 -30.63
CA PRO A 284 23.14 -60.86 -31.92
C PRO A 284 23.11 -62.14 -32.75
N ALA A 285 21.92 -62.57 -33.17
CA ALA A 285 21.77 -63.51 -34.27
C ALA A 285 22.04 -62.75 -35.58
N GLU A 286 22.98 -63.28 -36.37
CA GLU A 286 23.24 -62.87 -37.74
C GLU A 286 21.95 -62.82 -38.55
N LYS A 287 21.69 -61.68 -39.19
CA LYS A 287 20.79 -61.61 -40.34
C LYS A 287 21.34 -60.70 -41.44
N PRO A 288 20.98 -60.99 -42.69
CA PRO A 288 21.84 -60.78 -43.86
C PRO A 288 21.71 -59.40 -44.50
N ALA A 289 22.69 -59.12 -45.35
CA ALA A 289 22.83 -57.94 -46.18
C ALA A 289 21.57 -57.59 -46.99
N ALA A 290 21.19 -56.31 -46.99
CA ALA A 290 20.34 -55.71 -48.01
C ALA A 290 20.68 -54.23 -48.25
N LYS A 291 20.41 -53.82 -49.48
CA LYS A 291 20.93 -52.71 -50.30
C LYS A 291 20.66 -51.26 -49.84
N PRO A 292 21.39 -50.29 -50.44
CA PRO A 292 21.22 -48.86 -50.18
C PRO A 292 20.01 -48.28 -50.92
N ALA A 293 19.29 -47.35 -50.29
CA ALA A 293 18.27 -46.53 -50.93
C ALA A 293 18.35 -45.07 -50.45
N GLU A 294 18.08 -44.18 -51.41
CA GLU A 294 18.31 -42.74 -51.47
C GLU A 294 17.65 -41.89 -50.38
N ARG A 295 18.31 -40.77 -50.06
CA ARG A 295 17.72 -39.63 -49.36
C ARG A 295 17.23 -38.59 -50.36
N SER A 296 15.93 -38.28 -50.30
CA SER A 296 15.37 -37.02 -50.80
C SER A 296 14.61 -36.29 -49.69
N ASN A 297 14.94 -35.00 -49.54
CA ASN A 297 14.30 -33.90 -48.79
C ASN A 297 12.79 -33.70 -49.11
N PRO A 298 12.07 -32.67 -48.59
CA PRO A 298 12.15 -31.92 -47.33
C PRO A 298 10.77 -31.71 -46.61
N ARG A 299 10.88 -31.25 -45.36
CA ARG A 299 10.00 -30.41 -44.51
C ARG A 299 8.79 -29.69 -45.17
N PRO A 300 7.59 -29.68 -44.52
CA PRO A 300 6.58 -28.65 -44.74
C PRO A 300 6.52 -27.63 -43.59
N GLN A 301 6.42 -26.36 -43.96
CA GLN A 301 5.98 -25.25 -43.12
C GLN A 301 4.45 -25.25 -43.03
N SER A 302 3.88 -24.97 -41.87
CA SER A 302 2.46 -24.64 -41.71
C SER A 302 2.28 -23.21 -41.23
N ASN A 303 1.81 -22.38 -42.15
CA ASN A 303 1.12 -21.12 -41.89
C ASN A 303 -0.29 -21.42 -41.38
N THR A 304 -0.74 -20.71 -40.34
CA THR A 304 -2.18 -20.53 -40.09
C THR A 304 -2.47 -19.08 -39.73
N TYR A 305 -3.06 -18.40 -40.71
CA TYR A 305 -3.92 -17.24 -40.55
C TYR A 305 -5.11 -17.57 -39.63
N ARG A 306 -5.53 -16.64 -38.76
CA ARG A 306 -6.90 -16.66 -38.23
C ARG A 306 -7.53 -15.27 -38.23
N GLN A 307 -8.76 -15.28 -38.73
CA GLN A 307 -9.57 -14.17 -39.19
C GLN A 307 -10.33 -13.43 -38.08
N SER A 308 -10.70 -12.22 -38.48
CA SER A 308 -11.69 -11.23 -38.05
C SER A 308 -12.93 -11.66 -37.23
N ARG A 309 -13.29 -10.75 -36.32
CA ARG A 309 -14.56 -10.59 -35.59
C ARG A 309 -15.65 -9.91 -36.47
N PRO A 310 -16.94 -10.17 -36.18
CA PRO A 310 -18.03 -9.22 -36.45
C PRO A 310 -18.71 -8.69 -35.17
N ASN A 311 -19.43 -7.57 -35.39
CA ASN A 311 -20.14 -6.68 -34.47
C ASN A 311 -21.48 -7.20 -33.91
N SER A 312 -21.82 -6.73 -32.69
CA SER A 312 -23.07 -6.14 -32.09
C SER A 312 -24.50 -6.52 -32.60
N PRO A 313 -25.66 -6.03 -32.06
CA PRO A 313 -25.97 -5.18 -30.87
C PRO A 313 -27.30 -5.51 -30.08
N GLU A 314 -27.69 -4.61 -29.13
CA GLU A 314 -29.07 -4.22 -28.64
C GLU A 314 -29.97 -5.25 -27.90
N LYS A 315 -30.95 -4.98 -27.01
CA LYS A 315 -31.68 -3.89 -26.26
C LYS A 315 -32.49 -4.64 -25.16
N THR A 316 -32.99 -4.12 -24.03
CA THR A 316 -34.27 -3.38 -23.83
C THR A 316 -34.64 -3.36 -22.33
N GLN A 317 -35.37 -2.32 -21.92
CA GLN A 317 -35.91 -1.95 -20.61
C GLN A 317 -37.12 -2.78 -20.12
N GLN A 318 -37.44 -2.77 -18.81
CA GLN A 318 -38.67 -2.18 -18.19
C GLN A 318 -38.90 -2.58 -16.71
N LYS A 319 -39.46 -1.64 -15.91
CA LYS A 319 -40.04 -1.74 -14.54
C LYS A 319 -41.51 -2.27 -14.62
N PRO A 320 -42.43 -2.28 -13.59
CA PRO A 320 -42.40 -1.78 -12.19
C PRO A 320 -43.21 -2.58 -11.10
N GLN A 321 -43.32 -1.96 -9.90
CA GLN A 321 -44.44 -1.94 -8.94
C GLN A 321 -44.42 -2.81 -7.64
N THR A 322 -45.31 -2.41 -6.72
CA THR A 322 -45.13 -2.09 -5.29
C THR A 322 -46.10 -2.87 -4.38
N GLN A 323 -45.80 -2.94 -3.06
CA GLN A 323 -46.70 -3.00 -1.85
C GLN A 323 -46.39 -4.20 -0.91
N VAL A 324 -46.62 -4.23 0.42
CA VAL A 324 -46.79 -3.34 1.61
C VAL A 324 -46.86 -4.31 2.83
N ASP A 325 -46.31 -3.90 3.98
CA ASP A 325 -46.51 -4.32 5.40
C ASP A 325 -46.69 -5.78 5.87
N ASN A 326 -45.88 -6.20 6.87
CA ASN A 326 -46.33 -6.24 8.28
C ASN A 326 -45.27 -6.70 9.32
N LYS A 327 -45.36 -6.09 10.51
CA LYS A 327 -44.54 -6.31 11.72
C LYS A 327 -44.74 -7.69 12.37
N LYS A 328 -43.67 -8.27 12.93
CA LYS A 328 -43.65 -8.86 14.29
C LYS A 328 -42.21 -9.01 14.81
N LYS A 329 -41.92 -8.40 15.96
CA LYS A 329 -40.65 -8.50 16.69
C LYS A 329 -40.60 -9.83 17.44
N THR A 330 -39.57 -10.62 17.16
CA THR A 330 -39.18 -11.81 17.92
C THR A 330 -37.67 -11.72 18.17
N GLN A 331 -37.25 -12.06 19.38
CA GLN A 331 -35.86 -11.96 19.88
C GLN A 331 -34.85 -12.64 18.92
N PRO A 332 -33.62 -12.10 18.73
CA PRO A 332 -32.71 -12.55 17.69
C PRO A 332 -32.19 -13.96 17.97
N LYS A 333 -32.77 -14.92 17.27
CA LYS A 333 -32.08 -16.18 16.93
C LYS A 333 -30.86 -15.81 16.10
N GLN A 334 -29.70 -16.40 16.40
CA GLN A 334 -28.52 -16.27 15.55
C GLN A 334 -28.93 -16.48 14.09
N PRO A 335 -28.56 -15.56 13.17
CA PRO A 335 -28.96 -15.66 11.78
C PRO A 335 -28.45 -16.98 11.22
N LYS A 336 -29.38 -17.84 10.79
CA LYS A 336 -29.01 -19.03 10.02
C LYS A 336 -28.32 -18.53 8.76
N ASN A 337 -27.06 -18.94 8.55
CA ASN A 337 -26.35 -18.63 7.32
C ASN A 337 -27.21 -19.08 6.12
N PRO A 338 -27.53 -18.18 5.17
CA PRO A 338 -28.44 -18.48 4.07
C PRO A 338 -27.76 -19.27 2.94
N PHE A 339 -26.50 -19.67 3.12
CA PHE A 339 -25.67 -20.34 2.14
C PHE A 339 -25.24 -21.73 2.64
N SER A 340 -25.11 -22.66 1.72
CA SER A 340 -24.61 -24.02 1.94
C SER A 340 -23.34 -24.26 1.12
N VAL A 341 -22.49 -25.18 1.59
CA VAL A 341 -21.33 -25.65 0.81
C VAL A 341 -21.85 -26.27 -0.50
N GLY A 342 -21.28 -25.85 -1.63
CA GLY A 342 -21.71 -26.22 -2.97
C GLY A 342 -22.54 -25.16 -3.71
N ASP A 343 -23.08 -24.16 -3.00
CA ASP A 343 -23.85 -23.09 -3.63
C ASP A 343 -23.00 -22.27 -4.61
N SER A 344 -23.61 -21.92 -5.75
CA SER A 344 -23.00 -21.01 -6.72
C SER A 344 -23.31 -19.56 -6.35
N VAL A 345 -22.28 -18.73 -6.26
CA VAL A 345 -22.39 -17.34 -5.80
C VAL A 345 -21.69 -16.35 -6.73
N ILE A 346 -22.16 -15.11 -6.74
CA ILE A 346 -21.55 -13.94 -7.38
C ILE A 346 -20.95 -13.06 -6.28
N ILE A 347 -19.68 -12.69 -6.45
CA ILE A 347 -18.95 -11.81 -5.52
C ILE A 347 -19.42 -10.37 -5.77
N ARG A 348 -19.80 -9.67 -4.70
CA ARG A 348 -20.32 -8.30 -4.76
C ARG A 348 -19.28 -7.23 -4.50
N ASP A 349 -18.25 -7.55 -3.70
CA ASP A 349 -17.26 -6.57 -3.26
C ASP A 349 -15.82 -7.06 -3.51
N GLY A 350 -14.90 -6.12 -3.60
CA GLY A 350 -13.45 -6.38 -3.76
C GLY A 350 -13.00 -6.68 -5.19
N LEU A 351 -11.74 -7.12 -5.32
CA LEU A 351 -11.03 -7.29 -6.60
C LEU A 351 -11.70 -8.29 -7.57
N LEU A 352 -12.54 -9.19 -7.04
CA LEU A 352 -13.20 -10.25 -7.82
C LEU A 352 -14.71 -9.98 -8.01
N MET A 353 -15.15 -8.74 -7.80
CA MET A 353 -16.54 -8.32 -8.01
C MET A 353 -17.09 -8.76 -9.38
N GLY A 354 -18.29 -9.34 -9.37
CA GLY A 354 -19.02 -9.84 -10.54
C GLY A 354 -18.60 -11.24 -11.01
N LYS A 355 -17.55 -11.85 -10.43
CA LYS A 355 -17.16 -13.23 -10.77
C LYS A 355 -18.08 -14.24 -10.08
N LYS A 356 -18.36 -15.33 -10.80
CA LYS A 356 -19.09 -16.50 -10.29
C LYS A 356 -18.11 -17.50 -9.69
N GLY A 357 -18.46 -18.08 -8.55
CA GLY A 357 -17.71 -19.16 -7.92
C GLY A 357 -18.60 -20.12 -7.14
N LYS A 358 -18.02 -21.17 -6.56
CA LYS A 358 -18.72 -22.15 -5.72
C LYS A 358 -18.18 -22.14 -4.29
N ILE A 359 -19.06 -22.17 -3.29
CA ILE A 359 -18.65 -22.22 -1.88
C ILE A 359 -18.06 -23.61 -1.58
N THR A 360 -16.83 -23.65 -1.06
CA THR A 360 -16.14 -24.90 -0.65
C THR A 360 -16.15 -25.11 0.85
N SER A 361 -16.16 -24.04 1.65
CA SER A 361 -16.24 -24.12 3.11
C SER A 361 -16.90 -22.87 3.71
N ILE A 362 -17.56 -23.03 4.86
CA ILE A 362 -18.19 -21.94 5.61
C ILE A 362 -17.69 -22.02 7.05
N SER A 363 -17.16 -20.92 7.58
CA SER A 363 -16.67 -20.80 8.95
C SER A 363 -17.12 -19.46 9.54
N GLY A 364 -18.13 -19.51 10.40
CA GLY A 364 -18.75 -18.31 10.99
C GLY A 364 -19.36 -17.40 9.93
N ASN A 365 -18.87 -16.14 9.88
CA ASN A 365 -19.31 -15.13 8.90
C ASN A 365 -18.45 -15.09 7.63
N LYS A 366 -17.56 -16.06 7.44
CA LYS A 366 -16.68 -16.16 6.26
C LYS A 366 -16.98 -17.43 5.48
N CYS A 367 -16.85 -17.35 4.16
CA CYS A 367 -16.95 -18.48 3.25
C CYS A 367 -15.76 -18.50 2.29
N THR A 368 -15.29 -19.69 1.94
CA THR A 368 -14.26 -19.89 0.92
C THR A 368 -14.94 -20.22 -0.39
N VAL A 369 -14.57 -19.51 -1.45
CA VAL A 369 -15.20 -19.63 -2.77
C VAL A 369 -14.13 -19.95 -3.82
N ASP A 370 -14.38 -20.99 -4.60
CA ASP A 370 -13.57 -21.36 -5.77
C ASP A 370 -14.05 -20.62 -7.01
N ILE A 371 -13.14 -19.91 -7.67
CA ILE A 371 -13.38 -19.02 -8.81
C ILE A 371 -12.39 -19.43 -9.91
N GLY A 372 -12.73 -20.46 -10.68
CA GLY A 372 -11.80 -21.07 -11.64
C GLY A 372 -10.67 -21.80 -10.90
N ASN A 373 -9.42 -21.39 -11.12
CA ASN A 373 -8.23 -21.97 -10.47
C ASN A 373 -7.80 -21.21 -9.20
N LEU A 374 -8.59 -20.23 -8.77
CA LEU A 374 -8.31 -19.41 -7.59
C LEU A 374 -9.28 -19.75 -6.48
N GLN A 375 -8.79 -19.79 -5.24
CA GLN A 375 -9.59 -19.94 -4.04
C GLN A 375 -9.42 -18.68 -3.18
N ALA A 376 -10.53 -18.07 -2.77
CA ALA A 376 -10.51 -16.85 -1.97
C ALA A 376 -11.58 -16.88 -0.89
N THR A 377 -11.29 -16.24 0.25
CA THR A 377 -12.21 -16.16 1.39
C THR A 377 -12.92 -14.81 1.41
N PHE A 378 -14.24 -14.84 1.51
CA PHE A 378 -15.11 -13.67 1.53
C PHE A 378 -15.95 -13.64 2.81
N ASP A 379 -16.30 -12.43 3.25
CA ASP A 379 -17.39 -12.27 4.20
C ASP A 379 -18.71 -12.65 3.51
N ILE A 380 -19.60 -13.34 4.22
CA ILE A 380 -20.90 -13.80 3.70
C ILE A 380 -21.74 -12.61 3.18
N SER A 381 -21.57 -11.42 3.75
CA SER A 381 -22.21 -10.20 3.28
C SER A 381 -21.75 -9.74 1.88
N GLY A 382 -20.53 -10.12 1.48
CA GLY A 382 -19.91 -9.74 0.20
C GLY A 382 -20.23 -10.68 -0.97
N ILE A 383 -21.15 -11.64 -0.81
CA ILE A 383 -21.54 -12.61 -1.85
C ILE A 383 -23.06 -12.69 -2.01
N SER A 384 -23.53 -13.19 -3.16
CA SER A 384 -24.95 -13.47 -3.39
C SER A 384 -25.19 -14.67 -4.26
N ILE A 385 -26.35 -15.33 -4.09
CA ILE A 385 -26.70 -16.53 -4.88
C ILE A 385 -26.72 -16.17 -6.36
N ALA A 386 -25.94 -16.91 -7.15
CA ALA A 386 -25.99 -16.86 -8.60
C ALA A 386 -27.27 -17.58 -9.05
N LYS A 387 -28.34 -16.83 -9.30
CA LYS A 387 -29.54 -17.36 -9.94
C LYS A 387 -29.26 -17.83 -11.37
#